data_AF-A0A1X1HNT1-F1
#
_entry.id   AF-A0A1X1HNT1-F1
#
_cell.length_a   1.000
_cell.length_b   1.000
_cell.length_c   1.000
_cell.angle_alpha   90.00
_cell.angle_beta   90.00
_cell.angle_gamma   90.00
#
_symmetry.space_group_name_H-M   'P 1'
#
loop_
_entity.id
_entity.type
_entity.pdbx_description
1 polymer ?
#
loop_
_entity_poly.entity_id
_entity_poly.type
_entity_poly.pdbx_seq_one_letter_code
_entity_poly.pdbx_strand_id
1 'polypeptide(L)'
;MKKILGLVVLFVIIISSCFYFFVRQPKNIFDEIYQETEKTYRSNNILRKIDGFEIREVWPNDSEYFAYTPSGKYQTRLGDYKDISISFNFGEGIKGMTIRFEKRINSDITLWYSAHYNIKKKILKKGLAIFEEPRQPGQYLEDEEKIREYLRKYNISKEELEQDYDKIVNQKVLKDWCSIYDSKYSPSNYGDVKVETQWENW
;
A
#
# COMPACT_ATOMS: atom_id res chain seq x y z
N MET A 1 -48.33 20.38 14.69
CA MET A 1 -47.39 19.58 15.52
C MET A 1 -46.86 18.33 14.81
N LYS A 2 -47.70 17.37 14.37
CA LYS A 2 -47.22 16.14 13.69
C LYS A 2 -46.36 16.39 12.43
N LYS A 3 -46.71 17.38 11.60
CA LYS A 3 -45.93 17.76 10.40
C LYS A 3 -44.55 18.35 10.72
N ILE A 4 -44.46 19.15 11.80
CA ILE A 4 -43.18 19.73 12.27
C ILE A 4 -42.30 18.63 12.86
N LEU A 5 -42.88 17.73 13.66
CA LEU A 5 -42.15 16.58 14.21
C LEU A 5 -41.61 15.66 13.12
N GLY A 6 -42.40 15.40 12.06
CA GLY A 6 -41.95 14.64 10.89
C GLY A 6 -40.79 15.29 10.14
N LEU A 7 -40.82 16.62 9.97
CA LEU A 7 -39.73 17.38 9.33
C LEU A 7 -38.44 17.33 10.16
N VAL A 8 -38.55 17.46 11.49
CA VAL A 8 -37.41 17.37 12.41
C VAL A 8 -36.77 15.99 12.36
N VAL A 9 -37.58 14.92 12.39
CA VAL A 9 -37.08 13.54 12.27
C VAL A 9 -36.35 13.32 10.94
N LEU A 10 -36.91 13.80 9.83
CA LEU A 10 -36.26 13.71 8.52
C LEU A 10 -34.90 14.42 8.50
N PHE A 11 -34.83 15.62 9.08
CA PHE A 11 -33.59 16.41 9.15
C PHE A 11 -32.52 15.71 9.99
N VAL A 12 -32.89 15.11 11.12
CA VAL A 12 -31.97 14.33 11.96
C VAL A 12 -31.45 13.10 11.22
N ILE A 13 -32.29 12.39 10.47
CA ILE A 13 -31.87 11.24 9.66
C ILE A 13 -30.88 11.67 8.57
N ILE A 14 -31.16 12.77 7.87
CA ILE A 14 -30.26 13.30 6.83
C ILE A 14 -28.91 13.68 7.45
N ILE A 15 -28.91 14.44 8.55
CA ILE A 15 -27.68 14.84 9.22
C ILE A 15 -26.89 13.63 9.70
N SER A 16 -27.55 12.66 10.35
CA SER A 16 -26.92 11.44 10.84
C SER A 16 -26.32 10.62 9.69
N SER A 17 -27.05 10.50 8.58
CA SER A 17 -26.57 9.84 7.36
C SER A 17 -25.35 10.56 6.80
N CYS A 18 -25.41 11.89 6.66
CA CYS A 18 -24.28 12.70 6.22
C CYS A 18 -23.04 12.46 7.10
N PHE A 19 -23.17 12.57 8.43
CA PHE A 19 -22.05 12.31 9.34
C PHE A 19 -21.49 10.89 9.19
N TYR A 20 -22.36 9.89 9.06
CA TYR A 20 -21.94 8.51 8.85
C TYR A 20 -21.15 8.34 7.54
N PHE A 21 -21.61 8.92 6.44
CA PHE A 21 -20.94 8.81 5.14
C PHE A 21 -19.66 9.64 5.07
N PHE A 22 -19.68 10.90 5.52
CA PHE A 22 -18.53 11.81 5.44
C PHE A 22 -17.36 11.34 6.29
N VAL A 23 -17.61 10.80 7.49
CA VAL A 23 -16.55 10.29 8.37
C VAL A 23 -15.88 9.04 7.79
N ARG A 24 -16.58 8.31 6.91
CA ARG A 24 -16.09 7.06 6.30
C ARG A 24 -15.52 7.23 4.89
N GLN A 25 -15.52 8.44 4.33
CA GLN A 25 -14.91 8.64 3.01
C GLN A 25 -13.39 8.44 3.09
N PRO A 26 -12.78 7.83 2.06
CA PRO A 26 -11.34 7.85 1.89
C PRO A 26 -10.81 9.28 1.95
N LYS A 27 -9.70 9.48 2.68
CA LYS A 27 -9.04 10.78 2.79
C LYS A 27 -7.79 10.90 1.92
N ASN A 28 -7.30 9.76 1.43
CA ASN A 28 -6.14 9.65 0.57
C ASN A 28 -6.26 8.41 -0.33
N ILE A 29 -5.38 8.29 -1.32
CA ILE A 29 -5.39 7.18 -2.29
C ILE A 29 -5.22 5.80 -1.63
N PHE A 30 -4.45 5.72 -0.54
CA PHE A 30 -4.23 4.46 0.17
C PHE A 30 -5.47 4.02 0.96
N ASP A 31 -6.25 4.96 1.48
CA ASP A 31 -7.58 4.68 2.01
C ASP A 31 -8.52 4.13 0.93
N GLU A 32 -8.51 4.69 -0.28
CA GLU A 32 -9.35 4.21 -1.37
C GLU A 32 -9.01 2.76 -1.71
N ILE A 33 -7.74 2.49 -2.00
CA ILE A 33 -7.25 1.14 -2.32
C ILE A 33 -7.60 0.19 -1.17
N TYR A 34 -7.35 0.57 0.08
CA TYR A 34 -7.62 -0.28 1.25
C TYR A 34 -9.11 -0.59 1.37
N GLN A 35 -9.95 0.44 1.41
CA GLN A 35 -11.38 0.29 1.72
C GLN A 35 -12.13 -0.41 0.58
N GLU A 36 -11.77 -0.12 -0.67
CA GLU A 36 -12.40 -0.78 -1.80
C GLU A 36 -11.96 -2.24 -1.92
N THR A 37 -10.70 -2.53 -1.63
CA THR A 37 -10.24 -3.93 -1.56
C THR A 37 -10.92 -4.66 -0.39
N GLU A 38 -11.05 -4.04 0.79
CA GLU A 38 -11.75 -4.62 1.96
C GLU A 38 -13.21 -4.97 1.65
N LYS A 39 -13.89 -4.21 0.79
CA LYS A 39 -15.27 -4.51 0.34
C LYS A 39 -15.34 -5.67 -0.65
N THR A 40 -14.33 -5.80 -1.52
CA THR A 40 -14.42 -6.65 -2.71
C THR A 40 -13.62 -7.95 -2.63
N TYR A 41 -12.67 -8.07 -1.68
CA TYR A 41 -11.68 -9.15 -1.68
C TYR A 41 -12.23 -10.57 -1.59
N ARG A 42 -13.43 -10.76 -1.01
CA ARG A 42 -14.08 -12.07 -0.85
C ARG A 42 -14.94 -12.51 -2.03
N SER A 43 -15.20 -11.64 -3.00
CA SER A 43 -16.13 -11.91 -4.09
C SER A 43 -15.52 -11.52 -5.44
N ASN A 44 -15.61 -10.26 -5.81
CA ASN A 44 -15.09 -9.72 -7.06
C ASN A 44 -13.98 -8.71 -6.79
N ASN A 45 -12.86 -9.21 -6.29
CA ASN A 45 -11.75 -8.38 -5.85
C ASN A 45 -11.32 -7.38 -6.93
N ILE A 46 -11.39 -6.10 -6.59
CA ILE A 46 -11.14 -4.98 -7.50
C ILE A 46 -9.76 -5.07 -8.17
N LEU A 47 -8.76 -5.60 -7.47
CA LEU A 47 -7.38 -5.70 -7.97
C LEU A 47 -7.21 -6.66 -9.15
N ARG A 48 -8.18 -7.55 -9.42
CA ARG A 48 -8.17 -8.41 -10.63
C ARG A 48 -8.27 -7.63 -11.92
N LYS A 49 -8.76 -6.40 -11.85
CA LYS A 49 -8.88 -5.52 -13.02
C LYS A 49 -7.53 -4.94 -13.43
N ILE A 50 -6.51 -5.02 -12.57
CA ILE A 50 -5.15 -4.58 -12.90
C ILE A 50 -4.53 -5.63 -13.83
N ASP A 51 -4.13 -5.18 -15.02
CA ASP A 51 -3.46 -6.06 -15.98
C ASP A 51 -2.13 -6.61 -15.42
N GLY A 52 -1.93 -7.91 -15.58
CA GLY A 52 -0.77 -8.63 -15.07
C GLY A 52 -0.68 -8.75 -13.54
N PHE A 53 -1.74 -8.44 -12.79
CA PHE A 53 -1.78 -8.59 -11.32
C PHE A 53 -2.42 -9.90 -10.91
N GLU A 54 -1.64 -10.78 -10.28
CA GLU A 54 -2.08 -12.09 -9.82
C GLU A 54 -2.53 -12.04 -8.37
N ILE A 55 -3.74 -12.55 -8.15
CA ILE A 55 -4.32 -12.76 -6.82
C ILE A 55 -4.93 -14.16 -6.75
N ARG A 56 -5.05 -14.71 -5.53
CA ARG A 56 -5.76 -15.99 -5.38
C ARG A 56 -7.22 -15.84 -5.74
N GLU A 57 -7.81 -16.93 -6.21
CA GLU A 57 -9.21 -16.94 -6.65
C GLU A 57 -10.20 -16.62 -5.53
N VAL A 58 -9.88 -16.97 -4.29
CA VAL A 58 -10.66 -16.61 -3.10
C VAL A 58 -9.71 -16.21 -1.99
N TRP A 59 -9.93 -15.02 -1.40
CA TRP A 59 -9.20 -14.53 -0.25
C TRP A 59 -10.06 -14.53 1.01
N PRO A 60 -9.64 -15.24 2.06
CA PRO A 60 -8.74 -16.41 2.09
C PRO A 60 -9.52 -17.66 2.48
N ASN A 61 -9.03 -18.83 2.07
CA ASN A 61 -9.78 -20.08 2.26
C ASN A 61 -9.18 -21.08 3.25
N ASP A 62 -7.95 -20.90 3.77
CA ASP A 62 -7.25 -22.05 4.40
C ASP A 62 -6.66 -21.83 5.81
N SER A 63 -6.81 -20.65 6.44
CA SER A 63 -6.57 -20.52 7.89
C SER A 63 -7.22 -19.28 8.51
N GLU A 64 -7.68 -19.39 9.76
CA GLU A 64 -8.19 -18.26 10.56
C GLU A 64 -7.14 -17.15 10.74
N TYR A 65 -5.86 -17.51 10.75
CA TYR A 65 -4.74 -16.57 10.89
C TYR A 65 -4.51 -15.69 9.67
N PHE A 66 -4.79 -16.20 8.46
CA PHE A 66 -4.66 -15.43 7.22
C PHE A 66 -6.00 -14.89 6.71
N ALA A 67 -7.09 -15.14 7.46
CA ALA A 67 -8.48 -14.75 7.20
C ALA A 67 -8.67 -13.30 6.72
N TYR A 68 -7.78 -12.42 7.16
CA TYR A 68 -7.88 -10.98 6.97
C TYR A 68 -6.59 -10.36 6.44
N THR A 69 -5.66 -11.15 5.90
CA THR A 69 -4.37 -10.65 5.39
C THR A 69 -4.10 -11.01 3.92
N PRO A 70 -4.99 -10.60 3.00
CA PRO A 70 -4.82 -10.90 1.58
C PRO A 70 -3.56 -10.27 0.97
N SER A 71 -3.00 -10.92 -0.06
CA SER A 71 -1.86 -10.38 -0.81
C SER A 71 -1.80 -10.87 -2.25
N GLY A 72 -1.46 -9.95 -3.16
CA GLY A 72 -1.29 -10.17 -4.59
C GLY A 72 0.01 -9.60 -5.11
N LYS A 73 0.41 -9.99 -6.33
CA LYS A 73 1.66 -9.51 -6.95
C LYS A 73 1.54 -9.37 -8.46
N TYR A 74 2.36 -8.51 -9.04
CA TYR A 74 2.52 -8.42 -10.48
C TYR A 74 3.30 -9.62 -11.01
N GLN A 75 2.86 -10.21 -12.13
CA GLN A 75 3.52 -11.35 -12.76
C GLN A 75 4.77 -10.95 -13.55
N THR A 76 4.74 -9.78 -14.17
CA THR A 76 5.81 -9.30 -15.04
C THR A 76 6.86 -8.53 -14.24
N ARG A 77 8.13 -8.87 -14.47
CA ARG A 77 9.27 -8.06 -14.07
C ARG A 77 9.20 -6.71 -14.79
N LEU A 78 9.45 -5.62 -14.09
CA LEU A 78 9.54 -4.30 -14.69
C LEU A 78 11.01 -3.89 -14.74
N GLY A 79 11.70 -4.11 -15.86
CA GLY A 79 13.15 -3.85 -15.94
C GLY A 79 13.92 -4.61 -14.85
N ASP A 80 14.60 -3.89 -13.96
CA ASP A 80 15.35 -4.52 -12.86
C ASP A 80 14.51 -4.89 -11.63
N TYR A 81 13.27 -4.41 -11.55
CA TYR A 81 12.40 -4.58 -10.39
C TYR A 81 11.58 -5.87 -10.49
N LYS A 82 11.49 -6.59 -9.38
CA LYS A 82 10.72 -7.84 -9.25
C LYS A 82 9.95 -7.87 -7.94
N ASP A 83 9.14 -8.91 -7.79
CA ASP A 83 8.38 -9.21 -6.56
C ASP A 83 7.51 -8.02 -6.08
N ILE A 84 7.01 -7.23 -7.05
CA ILE A 84 6.12 -6.11 -6.80
C ILE A 84 4.80 -6.66 -6.28
N SER A 85 4.49 -6.41 -5.03
CA SER A 85 3.36 -6.99 -4.33
C SER A 85 2.60 -5.96 -3.50
N ILE A 86 1.32 -6.22 -3.31
CA ILE A 86 0.44 -5.46 -2.44
C ILE A 86 -0.20 -6.44 -1.46
N SER A 87 -0.02 -6.19 -0.17
CA SER A 87 -0.65 -6.96 0.90
C SER A 87 -1.46 -6.06 1.83
N PHE A 88 -2.44 -6.66 2.49
CA PHE A 88 -3.39 -5.95 3.35
C PHE A 88 -3.47 -6.61 4.72
N ASN A 89 -3.92 -5.85 5.70
CA ASN A 89 -4.37 -6.37 6.99
C ASN A 89 -5.72 -5.73 7.34
N PHE A 90 -6.79 -6.52 7.24
CA PHE A 90 -8.16 -6.17 7.56
C PHE A 90 -8.58 -6.56 8.99
N GLY A 91 -7.74 -7.30 9.72
CA GLY A 91 -8.04 -7.87 11.04
C GLY A 91 -7.97 -6.87 12.19
N GLU A 92 -8.06 -7.35 13.44
CA GLU A 92 -8.15 -6.51 14.65
C GLU A 92 -6.86 -5.78 15.03
N GLY A 93 -5.73 -6.14 14.41
CA GLY A 93 -4.42 -5.54 14.68
C GLY A 93 -4.18 -4.20 13.97
N ILE A 94 -2.93 -3.95 13.59
CA ILE A 94 -2.56 -2.76 12.82
C ILE A 94 -3.10 -2.91 11.40
N LYS A 95 -4.29 -2.33 11.18
CA LYS A 95 -4.92 -2.26 9.87
C LYS A 95 -4.12 -1.39 8.91
N GLY A 96 -3.99 -1.86 7.68
CA GLY A 96 -3.19 -1.17 6.68
C GLY A 96 -2.92 -1.98 5.43
N MET A 97 -2.05 -1.43 4.60
CA MET A 97 -1.53 -2.11 3.42
C MET A 97 -0.02 -1.95 3.33
N THR A 98 0.61 -2.85 2.59
CA THR A 98 2.02 -2.77 2.26
C THR A 98 2.21 -2.95 0.77
N ILE A 99 2.93 -2.03 0.13
CA ILE A 99 3.51 -2.25 -1.19
C ILE A 99 4.97 -2.68 -0.97
N ARG A 100 5.39 -3.78 -1.57
CA ARG A 100 6.79 -4.25 -1.53
C ARG A 100 7.31 -4.49 -2.93
N PHE A 101 8.59 -4.27 -3.13
CA PHE A 101 9.29 -4.62 -4.37
C PHE A 101 10.78 -4.76 -4.12
N GLU A 102 11.46 -5.41 -5.06
CA GLU A 102 12.90 -5.66 -4.98
C GLU A 102 13.61 -5.14 -6.23
N LYS A 103 14.84 -4.64 -6.05
CA LYS A 103 15.75 -4.27 -7.14
C LYS A 103 17.10 -4.95 -6.93
N ARG A 104 17.46 -5.86 -7.83
CA ARG A 104 18.78 -6.51 -7.83
C ARG A 104 19.81 -5.50 -8.29
N ILE A 105 20.83 -5.21 -7.48
CA ILE A 105 21.87 -4.23 -7.85
C ILE A 105 23.02 -4.93 -8.58
N ASN A 106 23.47 -6.08 -8.07
CA ASN A 106 24.52 -6.91 -8.65
C ASN A 106 24.40 -8.34 -8.12
N SER A 107 25.44 -9.17 -8.21
CA SER A 107 25.47 -10.54 -7.66
C SER A 107 25.42 -10.62 -6.13
N ASP A 108 25.72 -9.52 -5.44
CA ASP A 108 26.05 -9.54 -4.01
C ASP A 108 24.93 -8.94 -3.17
N ILE A 109 24.12 -8.04 -3.73
CA ILE A 109 23.02 -7.40 -2.99
C ILE A 109 21.73 -7.21 -3.79
N THR A 110 20.61 -7.23 -3.07
CA THR A 110 19.28 -6.81 -3.53
C THR A 110 18.72 -5.77 -2.57
N LEU A 111 18.22 -4.67 -3.10
CA LEU A 111 17.46 -3.69 -2.32
C LEU A 111 16.00 -4.16 -2.19
N TRP A 112 15.48 -4.13 -0.96
CA TRP A 112 14.10 -4.48 -0.66
C TRP A 112 13.36 -3.26 -0.13
N TYR A 113 12.40 -2.79 -0.93
CA TYR A 113 11.61 -1.61 -0.63
C TYR A 113 10.28 -1.99 -0.02
N SER A 114 9.80 -1.14 0.88
CA SER A 114 8.48 -1.25 1.47
C SER A 114 7.81 0.12 1.60
N ALA A 115 6.49 0.15 1.39
CA ALA A 115 5.64 1.28 1.68
C ALA A 115 4.49 0.80 2.55
N HIS A 116 4.58 1.05 3.85
CA HIS A 116 3.63 0.59 4.87
C HIS A 116 2.63 1.70 5.20
N TYR A 117 1.38 1.53 4.77
CA TYR A 117 0.30 2.47 5.08
C TYR A 117 -0.50 2.01 6.31
N ASN A 118 -0.64 2.89 7.29
CA ASN A 118 -1.48 2.68 8.46
C ASN A 118 -2.80 3.46 8.35
N ILE A 119 -3.92 2.74 8.30
CA ILE A 119 -5.23 3.37 8.06
C ILE A 119 -5.68 4.29 9.20
N LYS A 120 -5.33 3.97 10.45
CA LYS A 120 -5.76 4.74 11.62
C LYS A 120 -4.96 6.02 11.75
N LYS A 121 -3.64 5.93 11.56
CA LYS A 121 -2.71 7.06 11.70
C LYS A 121 -2.65 7.94 10.45
N LYS A 122 -3.11 7.43 9.29
CA LYS A 122 -2.94 8.09 7.98
C LYS A 122 -1.47 8.37 7.68
N ILE A 123 -0.61 7.39 7.99
CA ILE A 123 0.85 7.49 7.77
C ILE A 123 1.26 6.42 6.77
N LEU A 124 1.97 6.83 5.73
CA LEU A 124 2.71 5.97 4.81
C LEU A 124 4.19 6.00 5.19
N LYS A 125 4.73 4.89 5.67
CA LYS A 125 6.14 4.74 6.00
C LYS A 125 6.88 4.05 4.85
N LYS A 126 7.85 4.73 4.25
CA LYS A 126 8.77 4.15 3.27
C LYS A 126 9.97 3.56 4.01
N GLY A 127 10.29 2.30 3.72
CA GLY A 127 11.41 1.57 4.32
C GLY A 127 12.25 0.87 3.27
N LEU A 128 13.52 0.69 3.60
CA LEU A 128 14.53 -0.01 2.81
C LEU A 128 15.20 -1.04 3.71
N ALA A 129 15.35 -2.25 3.19
CA ALA A 129 16.26 -3.24 3.73
C ALA A 129 17.18 -3.76 2.63
N ILE A 130 18.24 -4.46 3.03
CA ILE A 130 19.18 -5.08 2.11
C ILE A 130 19.18 -6.59 2.31
N PHE A 131 19.05 -7.32 1.21
CA PHE A 131 19.39 -8.73 1.15
C PHE A 131 20.83 -8.86 0.65
N GLU A 132 21.70 -9.44 1.46
CA GLU A 132 22.98 -9.97 1.00
C GLU A 132 22.75 -11.27 0.23
N GLU A 133 23.50 -11.48 -0.83
CA GLU A 133 23.27 -12.55 -1.78
C GLU A 133 24.51 -13.43 -1.95
N PRO A 134 24.34 -14.78 -2.01
CA PRO A 134 23.07 -15.51 -2.03
C PRO A 134 22.29 -15.44 -0.71
N ARG A 135 20.97 -15.23 -0.80
CA ARG A 135 20.11 -15.06 0.38
C ARG A 135 20.14 -16.27 1.30
N GLN A 136 20.22 -16.00 2.60
CA GLN A 136 19.93 -16.96 3.64
C GLN A 136 18.48 -16.77 4.13
N PRO A 137 17.71 -17.84 4.40
CA PRO A 137 16.34 -17.74 4.88
C PRO A 137 16.24 -16.87 6.14
N GLY A 138 15.36 -15.86 6.10
CA GLY A 138 15.11 -14.96 7.23
C GLY A 138 16.21 -13.92 7.50
N GLN A 139 17.25 -13.83 6.66
CA GLN A 139 18.31 -12.84 6.82
C GLN A 139 18.09 -11.65 5.88
N TYR A 140 17.93 -10.48 6.48
CA TYR A 140 17.98 -9.19 5.81
C TYR A 140 18.53 -8.16 6.79
N LEU A 141 19.14 -7.12 6.23
CA LEU A 141 19.70 -6.01 6.99
C LEU A 141 18.69 -4.86 7.06
N GLU A 142 18.19 -4.60 8.27
CA GLU A 142 17.32 -3.47 8.59
C GLU A 142 18.01 -2.37 9.42
N ASP A 143 19.25 -2.61 9.86
CA ASP A 143 20.04 -1.62 10.60
C ASP A 143 20.43 -0.44 9.70
N GLU A 144 20.05 0.77 10.12
CA GLU A 144 20.18 1.97 9.30
C GLU A 144 21.65 2.33 9.01
N GLU A 145 22.54 2.24 10.00
CA GLU A 145 23.96 2.57 9.81
C GLU A 145 24.59 1.64 8.78
N LYS A 146 24.35 0.33 8.92
CA LYS A 146 24.83 -0.66 7.96
C LYS A 146 24.19 -0.49 6.59
N ILE A 147 22.88 -0.19 6.49
CA ILE A 147 22.25 0.10 5.19
C ILE A 147 22.97 1.27 4.51
N ARG A 148 23.27 2.36 5.24
CA ARG A 148 24.00 3.51 4.69
C ARG A 148 25.42 3.16 4.26
N GLU A 149 26.11 2.26 4.96
CA GLU A 149 27.42 1.75 4.54
C GLU A 149 27.34 0.99 3.22
N TYR A 150 26.33 0.13 3.08
CA TYR A 150 26.08 -0.60 1.84
C TYR A 150 25.77 0.35 0.67
N LEU A 151 24.89 1.32 0.87
CA LEU A 151 24.56 2.31 -0.16
C LEU A 151 25.82 3.08 -0.61
N ARG A 152 26.68 3.49 0.34
CA ARG A 152 27.99 4.10 0.02
C ARG A 152 28.91 3.15 -0.75
N LYS A 153 29.03 1.89 -0.29
CA LYS A 153 29.88 0.86 -0.92
C LYS A 153 29.50 0.60 -2.39
N TYR A 154 28.20 0.60 -2.69
CA TYR A 154 27.68 0.34 -4.03
C TYR A 154 27.32 1.63 -4.81
N ASN A 155 27.70 2.80 -4.29
CA ASN A 155 27.46 4.11 -4.90
C ASN A 155 25.98 4.35 -5.28
N ILE A 156 25.07 3.98 -4.37
CA ILE A 156 23.62 4.20 -4.51
C ILE A 156 23.27 5.46 -3.74
N SER A 157 22.74 6.44 -4.47
CA SER A 157 22.32 7.74 -3.96
C SER A 157 20.91 7.72 -3.37
N LYS A 158 20.58 8.73 -2.53
CA LYS A 158 19.23 8.95 -2.02
C LYS A 158 18.25 9.19 -3.17
N GLU A 159 18.68 9.92 -4.19
CA GLU A 159 17.91 10.25 -5.38
C GLU A 159 17.51 9.00 -6.16
N GLU A 160 18.40 8.00 -6.25
CA GLU A 160 18.07 6.70 -6.84
C GLU A 160 17.01 5.94 -6.03
N LEU A 161 17.05 6.00 -4.69
CA LEU A 161 16.01 5.39 -3.85
C LEU A 161 14.64 6.05 -4.07
N GLU A 162 14.61 7.38 -4.19
CA GLU A 162 13.36 8.11 -4.50
C GLU A 162 12.86 7.80 -5.91
N GLN A 163 13.75 7.69 -6.90
CA GLN A 163 13.38 7.30 -8.27
C GLN A 163 12.83 5.87 -8.33
N ASP A 164 13.43 4.94 -7.59
CA ASP A 164 12.96 3.56 -7.47
C ASP A 164 11.55 3.52 -6.86
N TYR A 165 11.33 4.31 -5.79
CA TYR A 165 10.02 4.45 -5.19
C TYR A 165 8.99 5.07 -6.15
N ASP A 166 9.32 6.18 -6.82
CA ASP A 166 8.41 6.83 -7.76
C ASP A 166 8.03 5.86 -8.89
N LYS A 167 9.03 5.19 -9.48
CA LYS A 167 8.81 4.28 -10.61
C LYS A 167 7.85 3.14 -10.27
N ILE A 168 7.99 2.55 -9.07
CA ILE A 168 7.16 1.40 -8.68
C ILE A 168 5.88 1.82 -7.98
N VAL A 169 5.94 2.67 -6.97
CA VAL A 169 4.75 3.05 -6.22
C VAL A 169 3.89 4.00 -7.04
N ASN A 170 4.45 5.10 -7.56
CA ASN A 170 3.64 6.12 -8.23
C ASN A 170 3.30 5.72 -9.66
N GLN A 171 4.33 5.42 -10.46
CA GLN A 171 4.17 5.25 -11.91
C GLN A 171 3.64 3.88 -12.31
N LYS A 172 3.74 2.87 -11.43
CA LYS A 172 3.12 1.55 -11.62
C LYS A 172 1.89 1.39 -10.72
N VAL A 173 2.08 1.16 -9.42
CA VAL A 173 0.99 0.70 -8.54
C VAL A 173 -0.17 1.70 -8.44
N LEU A 174 0.11 2.97 -8.14
CA LEU A 174 -0.94 3.98 -7.99
C LEU A 174 -1.54 4.38 -9.34
N LYS A 175 -0.75 4.37 -10.41
CA LYS A 175 -1.25 4.63 -11.76
C LYS A 175 -2.21 3.53 -12.23
N ASP A 176 -1.86 2.27 -11.97
CA ASP A 176 -2.74 1.13 -12.27
C ASP A 176 -4.03 1.20 -11.46
N TRP A 177 -3.96 1.59 -10.18
CA TRP A 177 -5.15 1.84 -9.37
C TRP A 177 -6.08 2.85 -10.04
N CYS A 178 -5.55 4.02 -10.42
CA CYS A 178 -6.33 5.05 -11.11
C CYS A 178 -6.88 4.60 -12.48
N SER A 179 -6.33 3.54 -13.09
CA SER A 179 -6.85 2.99 -14.35
C SER A 179 -8.07 2.08 -14.17
N ILE A 180 -8.26 1.52 -12.97
CA ILE A 180 -9.33 0.57 -12.66
C ILE A 180 -10.39 1.13 -11.70
N TYR A 181 -10.10 2.27 -11.09
CA TYR A 181 -10.94 2.94 -10.11
C TYR A 181 -10.97 4.45 -10.40
N ASP A 182 -12.16 5.05 -10.37
CA ASP A 182 -12.36 6.49 -10.52
C ASP A 182 -11.92 7.22 -9.24
N SER A 183 -10.60 7.29 -9.06
CA SER A 183 -9.95 7.81 -7.85
C SER A 183 -10.13 9.32 -7.75
N LYS A 184 -10.41 9.81 -6.54
CA LYS A 184 -10.37 11.26 -6.23
C LYS A 184 -8.94 11.79 -6.07
N TYR A 185 -7.97 10.89 -6.05
CA TYR A 185 -6.57 11.14 -5.80
C TYR A 185 -5.73 10.71 -7.01
N SER A 186 -4.43 10.96 -6.95
CA SER A 186 -3.52 10.59 -8.03
C SER A 186 -2.13 10.27 -7.50
N PRO A 187 -1.24 9.69 -8.32
CA PRO A 187 0.17 9.51 -7.95
C PRO A 187 0.90 10.81 -7.58
N SER A 188 0.42 11.96 -8.06
CA SER A 188 0.97 13.29 -7.74
C SER A 188 0.22 14.03 -6.63
N ASN A 189 -0.92 13.49 -6.17
CA ASN A 189 -1.72 14.04 -5.08
C ASN A 189 -2.33 12.90 -4.28
N TYR A 190 -1.63 12.45 -3.25
CA TYR A 190 -2.12 11.36 -2.41
C TYR A 190 -3.33 11.73 -1.56
N GLY A 191 -3.61 13.02 -1.32
CA GLY A 191 -4.60 13.47 -0.33
C GLY A 191 -4.03 13.63 1.08
N ASP A 192 -4.88 13.51 2.09
CA ASP A 192 -4.52 13.68 3.50
C ASP A 192 -3.81 12.42 4.04
N VAL A 193 -2.51 12.36 3.79
CA VAL A 193 -1.59 11.32 4.28
C VAL A 193 -0.27 11.95 4.67
N LYS A 194 0.26 11.55 5.83
CA LYS A 194 1.64 11.87 6.22
C LYS A 194 2.58 10.83 5.61
N VAL A 195 3.63 11.28 4.94
CA VAL A 195 4.69 10.40 4.42
C VAL A 195 5.89 10.49 5.35
N GLU A 196 6.41 9.34 5.78
CA GLU A 196 7.64 9.22 6.56
C GLU A 196 8.62 8.35 5.77
N THR A 197 9.78 8.89 5.40
CA THR A 197 10.79 8.18 4.62
C THR A 197 11.99 7.83 5.49
N GLN A 198 12.40 6.56 5.52
CA GLN A 198 13.57 6.13 6.31
C GLN A 198 14.84 6.89 5.92
N TRP A 199 15.04 7.12 4.62
CA TRP A 199 16.22 7.81 4.08
C TRP A 199 16.05 9.32 3.90
N GLU A 200 15.09 9.94 4.59
CA GLU A 200 14.84 11.38 4.45
C GLU A 200 16.07 12.24 4.77
N ASN A 201 16.87 11.82 5.76
CA ASN A 201 18.03 12.58 6.26
C ASN A 201 19.38 11.87 6.01
N TRP A 202 19.46 10.94 5.06
CA TRP A 202 20.67 10.16 4.79
C TRP A 202 21.76 10.91 4.03
#